data_AF-A0A7S1J0E1-F1
#
_entry.id   AF-A0A7S1J0E1-F1
#
_cell.length_a   1.000
_cell.length_b   1.000
_cell.length_c   1.000
_cell.angle_alpha   90.00
_cell.angle_beta   90.00
_cell.angle_gamma   90.00
#
_symmetry.space_group_name_H-M   'P 1'
#
loop_
_entity.id
_entity.type
_entity.pdbx_description
1 polymer ?
#
loop_
_entity_poly.entity_id
_entity_poly.type
_entity_poly.pdbx_seq_one_letter_code
_entity_poly.pdbx_strand_id
1 'polypeptide(L)'
;CWQSDDKECIIWFGEEDQLRIMAMKKGTKLNEVFNKLKELLDTFESIEGITFAKSEKYGYVTSCPSNLGTGMRASVHVKVPNLTSDGTDAKAKEICKPLGLSVRGTGGEHTPIGADGTVDISPSARLFIKECEIISKLYQGIKDLMEAEKAAAPVLDFSDATWKLIDSMKTSHPGNRCTKYLSKEYYDSLAADDQATFRRCVMTGIENVDSGLGCYAMKPADYETFAPFFDQIIQDYHNGTADSKHETDWDISGVGEGGVLDVTQLGLSELSMRVRVGRNLTAFNLPGLMDRAERIKFEKTLLPAFDKIKEKMGGCIYSLSPDWGEGEANPNLIDEAKYNELVKAHVMFKDMDADPYLKSAGISSDWPYGRGCWQSDDKECIIWFGEEDQLRIMAMKKGTKLNEVFNKLKELLDTFESIEGITFAKSEKYGYVTSCPSNLGTGMRASVHVKVPNLTSDGTDAKAKEICKPLGLSVRGTGGEHTPIGADGTVDISPSARLFIKECEIISKLYQGIKDLMEAEKAAAPA
;
A
#
# COMPACT_ATOMS: atom_id res chain seq x y z
N CYS A 1 -16.33 -37.24 11.68
CA CYS A 1 -16.02 -35.80 11.57
C CYS A 1 -17.22 -35.10 10.94
N TRP A 2 -17.67 -33.99 11.51
CA TRP A 2 -18.59 -33.02 10.91
C TRP A 2 -17.83 -31.70 10.68
N GLN A 3 -18.15 -30.97 9.63
CA GLN A 3 -17.56 -29.67 9.31
C GLN A 3 -18.67 -28.72 8.83
N SER A 4 -18.62 -27.46 9.24
CA SER A 4 -19.53 -26.41 8.76
C SER A 4 -19.27 -26.05 7.29
N ASP A 5 -20.26 -25.46 6.61
CA ASP A 5 -20.15 -25.06 5.20
C ASP A 5 -19.05 -24.01 4.97
N ASP A 6 -18.86 -23.09 5.92
CA ASP A 6 -17.77 -22.10 5.91
C ASP A 6 -16.39 -22.70 6.25
N LYS A 7 -16.36 -23.99 6.63
CA LYS A 7 -15.17 -24.74 7.06
C LYS A 7 -14.48 -24.17 8.30
N GLU A 8 -15.14 -23.28 9.02
CA GLU A 8 -14.58 -22.65 10.23
C GLU A 8 -14.88 -23.45 11.51
N CYS A 9 -15.78 -24.44 11.46
CA CYS A 9 -16.12 -25.28 12.60
C CYS A 9 -15.94 -26.76 12.24
N ILE A 10 -15.31 -27.52 13.14
CA ILE A 10 -15.04 -28.95 12.95
C ILE A 10 -15.38 -29.68 14.24
N ILE A 11 -16.09 -30.80 14.12
CA ILE A 11 -16.41 -31.68 15.24
C ILE A 11 -15.91 -33.08 14.93
N TRP A 12 -15.00 -33.58 15.76
CA TRP A 12 -14.65 -35.00 15.77
C TRP A 12 -15.43 -35.70 16.85
N PHE A 13 -15.86 -36.92 16.57
CA PHE A 13 -16.61 -37.78 17.49
C PHE A 13 -15.89 -39.12 17.57
N GLY A 14 -15.75 -39.66 18.79
CA GLY A 14 -15.11 -40.95 19.04
C GLY A 14 -13.62 -41.02 18.68
N GLU A 15 -12.89 -39.92 18.88
CA GLU A 15 -11.43 -39.87 18.70
C GLU A 15 -10.75 -40.19 20.05
N GLU A 16 -10.17 -39.20 20.76
CA GLU A 16 -9.61 -39.36 22.11
C GLU A 16 -10.70 -39.18 23.19
N ASP A 17 -11.55 -38.18 22.98
CA ASP A 17 -12.72 -37.85 23.79
C ASP A 17 -14.00 -38.17 23.01
N GLN A 18 -15.15 -38.18 23.69
CA GLN A 18 -16.45 -38.34 23.04
C GLN A 18 -16.64 -37.32 21.92
N LEU A 19 -16.24 -36.07 22.17
CA LEU A 19 -16.31 -34.96 21.22
C LEU A 19 -15.04 -34.10 21.32
N ARG A 20 -14.52 -33.70 20.15
CA ARG A 20 -13.55 -32.61 20.02
C ARG A 20 -14.18 -31.54 19.13
N ILE A 21 -14.57 -30.42 19.73
CA ILE A 21 -15.26 -29.31 19.06
C ILE A 21 -14.24 -28.20 18.83
N MET A 22 -14.10 -27.77 17.58
CA MET A 22 -13.09 -26.81 17.16
C MET A 22 -13.74 -25.70 16.35
N ALA A 23 -13.37 -24.46 16.64
CA ALA A 23 -13.60 -23.30 15.79
C ALA A 23 -12.24 -22.75 15.35
N MET A 24 -12.13 -22.36 14.09
CA MET A 24 -10.90 -21.85 13.50
C MET A 24 -11.22 -20.89 12.35
N LYS A 25 -10.49 -19.79 12.27
CA LYS A 25 -10.68 -18.78 11.23
C LYS A 25 -9.34 -18.13 10.91
N LYS A 26 -9.07 -17.85 9.64
CA LYS A 26 -8.00 -16.92 9.27
C LYS A 26 -8.48 -15.51 9.58
N GLY A 27 -7.75 -14.78 10.41
CA GLY A 27 -8.11 -13.40 10.74
C GLY A 27 -7.32 -12.86 11.92
N THR A 28 -7.65 -11.64 12.31
CA THR A 28 -6.96 -10.87 13.36
C THR A 28 -7.76 -10.73 14.66
N LYS A 29 -8.98 -11.29 14.70
CA LYS A 29 -9.93 -11.15 15.81
C LYS A 29 -10.13 -12.47 16.55
N LEU A 30 -9.41 -12.63 17.66
CA LEU A 30 -9.46 -13.84 18.49
C LEU A 30 -10.87 -14.10 19.07
N ASN A 31 -11.62 -13.04 19.38
CA ASN A 31 -12.97 -13.13 19.94
C ASN A 31 -13.99 -13.72 18.96
N GLU A 32 -13.83 -13.54 17.64
CA GLU A 32 -14.75 -14.14 16.67
C GLU A 32 -14.68 -15.67 16.72
N VAL A 33 -13.47 -16.24 16.82
CA VAL A 33 -13.27 -17.69 16.93
C VAL A 33 -13.78 -18.21 18.27
N PHE A 34 -13.51 -17.49 19.36
CA PHE A 34 -14.00 -17.86 20.69
C PHE A 34 -15.52 -17.85 20.77
N ASN A 35 -16.18 -16.83 20.22
CA ASN A 35 -17.63 -16.74 20.20
C ASN A 35 -18.25 -17.85 19.35
N LYS A 36 -17.68 -18.17 18.18
CA LYS A 36 -18.12 -19.32 17.38
C LYS A 36 -18.05 -20.64 18.14
N LEU A 37 -16.95 -20.89 18.87
CA LEU A 37 -16.84 -22.09 19.72
C LEU A 37 -17.91 -22.10 20.82
N LYS A 38 -18.15 -20.95 21.45
CA LYS A 38 -19.19 -20.82 22.48
C LYS A 38 -20.58 -21.10 21.92
N GLU A 39 -20.94 -20.52 20.78
CA GLU A 39 -22.24 -20.74 20.12
C GLU A 39 -22.47 -22.22 19.79
N LEU A 40 -21.42 -22.94 19.34
CA LEU A 40 -21.50 -24.39 19.14
C LEU A 40 -21.76 -25.14 20.44
N LEU A 41 -21.01 -24.83 21.51
CA LEU A 41 -21.17 -25.48 22.81
C LEU A 41 -22.58 -25.23 23.38
N ASP A 42 -23.06 -23.99 23.33
CA ASP A 42 -24.42 -23.62 23.75
C ASP A 42 -25.47 -24.39 22.93
N THR A 43 -25.23 -24.57 21.62
CA THR A 43 -26.12 -25.36 20.75
C THR A 43 -26.19 -26.81 21.22
N PHE A 44 -25.05 -27.44 21.55
CA PHE A 44 -25.05 -28.81 22.08
C PHE A 44 -25.77 -28.93 23.42
N GLU A 45 -25.55 -27.99 24.34
CA GLU A 45 -26.21 -27.99 25.64
C GLU A 45 -27.72 -27.72 25.55
N SER A 46 -28.19 -27.10 24.47
CA SER A 46 -29.62 -26.88 24.22
C SER A 46 -30.37 -28.14 23.75
N ILE A 47 -29.66 -29.19 23.33
CA ILE A 47 -30.26 -30.42 22.80
C ILE A 47 -30.66 -31.34 23.97
N GLU A 48 -31.95 -31.71 24.00
CA GLU A 48 -32.48 -32.63 25.01
C GLU A 48 -31.71 -33.97 24.99
N GLY A 49 -31.25 -34.40 26.17
CA GLY A 49 -30.49 -35.64 26.35
C GLY A 49 -28.98 -35.52 26.15
N ILE A 50 -28.47 -34.34 25.76
CA ILE A 50 -27.03 -34.06 25.75
C ILE A 50 -26.65 -33.27 27.00
N THR A 51 -25.67 -33.77 27.75
CA THR A 51 -25.10 -33.06 28.90
C THR A 51 -23.62 -33.37 29.00
N PHE A 52 -22.78 -32.34 29.01
CA PHE A 52 -21.34 -32.52 29.15
C PHE A 52 -20.98 -32.96 30.57
N ALA A 53 -20.14 -34.00 30.67
CA ALA A 53 -19.68 -34.49 31.95
C ALA A 53 -18.78 -33.45 32.63
N LYS A 54 -19.13 -33.08 33.87
CA LYS A 54 -18.43 -32.07 34.66
C LYS A 54 -18.21 -32.54 36.09
N SER A 55 -16.97 -32.46 36.55
CA SER A 55 -16.57 -32.64 37.94
C SER A 55 -16.65 -31.31 38.67
N GLU A 56 -17.20 -31.29 39.89
CA GLU A 56 -17.20 -30.09 40.75
C GLU A 56 -15.79 -29.59 41.05
N LYS A 57 -14.82 -30.51 41.18
CA LYS A 57 -13.44 -30.18 41.51
C LYS A 57 -12.58 -29.89 40.28
N TYR A 58 -12.80 -30.61 39.19
CA TYR A 58 -11.89 -30.63 38.04
C TYR A 58 -12.49 -30.06 36.75
N GLY A 59 -13.72 -29.53 36.76
CA GLY A 59 -14.34 -28.97 35.57
C GLY A 59 -14.77 -30.04 34.57
N TYR A 60 -14.77 -29.72 33.27
CA TYR A 60 -15.12 -30.69 32.22
C TYR A 60 -14.17 -31.89 32.25
N VAL A 61 -14.77 -33.07 32.11
CA VAL A 61 -14.06 -34.34 32.20
C VAL A 61 -13.66 -34.81 30.82
N THR A 62 -12.39 -35.17 30.67
CA THR A 62 -11.78 -35.70 29.46
C THR A 62 -11.09 -37.03 29.75
N SER A 63 -10.89 -37.85 28.72
CA SER A 63 -10.17 -39.13 28.80
C SER A 63 -8.74 -38.95 29.32
N CYS A 64 -8.03 -37.95 28.81
CA CYS A 64 -6.67 -37.63 29.24
C CYS A 64 -6.67 -36.56 30.35
N PRO A 65 -5.99 -36.79 31.50
CA PRO A 65 -5.93 -35.82 32.59
C PRO A 65 -5.33 -34.45 32.21
N SER A 66 -4.54 -34.37 31.13
CA SER A 66 -3.95 -33.10 30.66
C SER A 66 -4.98 -32.12 30.09
N ASN A 67 -6.18 -32.61 29.73
CA ASN A 67 -7.26 -31.81 29.15
C ASN A 67 -8.37 -31.48 30.17
N LEU A 68 -8.25 -31.86 31.45
CA LEU A 68 -9.25 -31.53 32.47
C LEU A 68 -9.39 -30.00 32.68
N GLY A 69 -10.54 -29.58 33.20
CA GLY A 69 -10.83 -28.19 33.52
C GLY A 69 -11.71 -27.56 32.46
N THR A 70 -11.10 -26.69 31.65
CA THR A 70 -11.79 -26.05 30.52
C THR A 70 -11.89 -26.97 29.29
N GLY A 71 -11.03 -28.00 29.17
CA GLY A 71 -10.88 -28.74 27.91
C GLY A 71 -10.27 -27.92 26.77
N MET A 72 -10.07 -26.62 26.96
CA MET A 72 -9.82 -25.68 25.87
C MET A 72 -8.32 -25.58 25.54
N ARG A 73 -8.01 -25.63 24.25
CA ARG A 73 -6.72 -25.20 23.69
C ARG A 73 -6.99 -24.10 22.67
N ALA A 74 -6.68 -22.87 23.03
CA ALA A 74 -6.62 -21.76 22.08
C ALA A 74 -5.19 -21.67 21.51
N SER A 75 -5.05 -21.47 20.21
CA SER A 75 -3.75 -21.18 19.60
C SER A 75 -3.85 -20.20 18.43
N VAL A 76 -2.75 -19.49 18.19
CA VAL A 76 -2.63 -18.51 17.10
C VAL A 76 -1.28 -18.70 16.42
N HIS A 77 -1.28 -18.72 15.10
CA HIS A 77 -0.06 -18.59 14.30
C HIS A 77 0.25 -17.10 14.09
N VAL A 78 1.42 -16.65 14.54
CA VAL A 78 1.88 -15.26 14.36
C VAL A 78 3.24 -15.25 13.68
N LYS A 79 3.47 -14.27 12.80
CA LYS A 79 4.78 -14.03 12.18
C LYS A 79 5.60 -13.11 13.05
N VAL A 80 6.78 -13.57 13.46
CA VAL A 80 7.75 -12.79 14.23
C VAL A 80 9.17 -12.95 13.67
N PRO A 81 9.37 -12.65 12.36
CA PRO A 81 10.62 -12.91 11.65
C PRO A 81 11.87 -12.26 12.26
N ASN A 82 11.74 -11.10 12.91
CA ASN A 82 12.86 -10.42 13.55
C ASN A 82 13.26 -11.11 14.85
N LEU A 83 12.29 -11.53 15.66
CA LEU A 83 12.55 -12.32 16.86
C LEU A 83 13.06 -13.72 16.52
N THR A 84 12.72 -14.26 15.34
CA THR A 84 13.19 -15.56 14.85
C THR A 84 14.30 -15.47 13.81
N SER A 85 14.97 -14.32 13.70
CA SER A 85 16.02 -14.07 12.70
C SER A 85 17.24 -14.99 12.83
N ASP A 86 17.45 -15.55 14.02
CA ASP A 86 18.48 -16.57 14.30
C ASP A 86 18.04 -18.01 13.96
N GLY A 87 16.84 -18.17 13.39
CA GLY A 87 16.25 -19.46 13.05
C GLY A 87 15.62 -20.19 14.25
N THR A 88 15.48 -19.54 15.41
CA THR A 88 14.93 -20.13 16.64
C THR A 88 13.72 -19.36 17.17
N ASP A 89 12.94 -19.98 18.06
CA ASP A 89 11.81 -19.35 18.77
C ASP A 89 12.19 -18.86 20.18
N ALA A 90 13.48 -18.79 20.50
CA ALA A 90 13.96 -18.54 21.87
C ALA A 90 13.50 -17.18 22.42
N LYS A 91 13.63 -16.12 21.62
CA LYS A 91 13.22 -14.75 22.01
C LYS A 91 11.70 -14.68 22.22
N ALA A 92 10.93 -15.32 21.33
CA ALA A 92 9.48 -15.37 21.46
C ALA A 92 9.04 -16.15 22.72
N LYS A 93 9.72 -17.26 23.04
CA LYS A 93 9.49 -18.02 24.29
C LYS A 93 9.74 -17.18 25.53
N GLU A 94 10.81 -16.39 25.54
CA GLU A 94 11.15 -15.52 26.68
C GLU A 94 10.03 -14.52 26.99
N ILE A 95 9.47 -13.91 25.96
CA ILE A 95 8.37 -12.93 26.07
C ILE A 95 7.07 -13.60 26.54
N CYS A 96 6.76 -14.79 26.01
CA CYS A 96 5.52 -15.50 26.30
C CYS A 96 5.48 -16.23 27.65
N LYS A 97 6.65 -16.66 28.15
CA LYS A 97 6.76 -17.50 29.36
C LYS A 97 6.17 -16.85 30.63
N PRO A 98 6.38 -15.55 30.92
CA PRO A 98 5.77 -14.89 32.08
C PRO A 98 4.23 -14.92 32.09
N LEU A 99 3.60 -14.98 30.92
CA LEU A 99 2.15 -15.07 30.77
C LEU A 99 1.62 -16.51 30.85
N GLY A 100 2.51 -17.50 30.99
CA GLY A 100 2.16 -18.92 30.94
C GLY A 100 1.81 -19.42 29.55
N LEU A 101 2.32 -18.76 28.50
CA LEU A 101 2.14 -19.15 27.11
C LEU A 101 3.31 -20.03 26.64
N SER A 102 2.99 -21.02 25.81
CA SER A 102 3.94 -21.85 25.07
C SER A 102 4.09 -21.32 23.65
N VAL A 103 5.31 -21.30 23.14
CA VAL A 103 5.64 -20.97 21.75
C VAL A 103 6.26 -22.20 21.08
N ARG A 104 5.79 -22.55 19.88
CA ARG A 104 6.15 -23.78 19.14
C ARG A 104 6.21 -23.50 17.64
N GLY A 105 6.74 -24.45 16.87
CA GLY A 105 6.64 -24.45 15.41
C GLY A 105 5.22 -24.76 14.89
N THR A 106 5.02 -24.57 13.59
CA THR A 106 3.69 -24.52 12.94
C THR A 106 2.96 -25.86 12.84
N GLY A 107 3.62 -26.98 13.12
CA GLY A 107 3.02 -28.32 13.12
C GLY A 107 3.03 -29.02 14.48
N GLY A 108 3.32 -28.31 15.58
CA GLY A 108 3.32 -28.85 16.95
C GLY A 108 4.67 -28.87 17.67
N GLU A 109 4.74 -29.64 18.75
CA GLU A 109 5.74 -29.55 19.84
C GLU A 109 7.20 -29.82 19.44
N HIS A 110 7.42 -30.42 18.28
CA HIS A 110 8.76 -30.72 17.73
C HIS A 110 8.94 -30.23 16.30
N THR A 111 8.03 -29.40 15.82
CA THR A 111 8.14 -28.87 14.45
C THR A 111 8.98 -27.62 14.42
N PRO A 112 9.74 -27.41 13.32
CA PRO A 112 10.45 -26.15 13.13
C PRO A 112 9.46 -24.99 13.03
N ILE A 113 9.93 -23.80 13.38
CA ILE A 113 9.25 -22.56 13.05
C ILE A 113 9.01 -22.47 11.54
N GLY A 114 8.00 -21.70 11.13
CA GLY A 114 7.78 -21.41 9.71
C GLY A 114 9.04 -20.80 9.10
N ALA A 115 9.32 -21.13 7.83
CA ALA A 115 10.45 -20.55 7.10
C ALA A 115 10.37 -19.02 7.00
N ASP A 116 9.19 -18.45 7.21
CA ASP A 116 8.88 -17.03 7.26
C ASP A 116 8.83 -16.45 8.70
N GLY A 117 9.34 -17.19 9.69
CA GLY A 117 9.33 -16.78 11.10
C GLY A 117 7.99 -16.98 11.81
N THR A 118 7.09 -17.79 11.25
CA THR A 118 5.80 -18.08 11.90
C THR A 118 5.97 -19.00 13.12
N VAL A 119 5.34 -18.66 14.25
CA VAL A 119 5.27 -19.46 15.48
C VAL A 119 3.82 -19.72 15.90
N ASP A 120 3.54 -20.88 16.52
CA ASP A 120 2.27 -21.20 17.20
C ASP A 120 2.38 -20.80 18.67
N ILE A 121 1.42 -19.99 19.14
CA ILE A 121 1.33 -19.56 20.53
C ILE A 121 0.08 -20.13 21.13
N SER A 122 0.21 -20.79 22.29
CA SER A 122 -0.93 -21.34 23.02
C SER A 122 -0.74 -21.25 24.53
N PRO A 123 -1.81 -21.01 25.31
CA PRO A 123 -1.73 -21.11 26.76
C PRO A 123 -1.39 -22.53 27.22
N SER A 124 -0.51 -22.65 28.21
CA SER A 124 -0.10 -23.94 28.77
C SER A 124 -1.09 -24.52 29.78
N ALA A 125 -1.85 -23.66 30.46
CA ALA A 125 -2.80 -24.06 31.50
C ALA A 125 -4.20 -24.32 30.93
N ARG A 126 -4.82 -25.43 31.36
CA ARG A 126 -6.22 -25.80 31.02
C ARG A 126 -7.11 -26.04 32.25
N LEU A 127 -6.47 -26.34 33.38
CA LEU A 127 -7.09 -26.63 34.67
C LEU A 127 -6.89 -25.46 35.63
N PHE A 128 -7.90 -25.19 36.47
CA PHE A 128 -7.91 -24.07 37.43
C PHE A 128 -7.74 -22.67 36.81
N ILE A 129 -8.24 -22.49 35.59
CA ILE A 129 -8.28 -21.23 34.85
C ILE A 129 -9.62 -21.13 34.13
N LYS A 130 -10.13 -19.92 33.91
CA LYS A 130 -11.35 -19.72 33.10
C LYS A 130 -11.02 -19.65 31.61
N GLU A 131 -11.98 -20.03 30.77
CA GLU A 131 -11.87 -19.94 29.31
C GLU A 131 -11.57 -18.49 28.87
N CYS A 132 -12.23 -17.49 29.45
CA CYS A 132 -11.96 -16.09 29.13
C CYS A 132 -10.54 -15.64 29.55
N GLU A 133 -9.98 -16.17 30.63
CA GLU A 133 -8.61 -15.86 31.07
C GLU A 133 -7.57 -16.46 30.13
N ILE A 134 -7.84 -17.64 29.55
CA ILE A 134 -7.00 -18.25 28.50
C ILE A 134 -6.92 -17.30 27.29
N ILE A 135 -8.05 -16.76 26.84
CA ILE A 135 -8.12 -15.82 25.72
C ILE A 135 -7.44 -14.49 26.04
N SER A 136 -7.67 -13.92 27.23
CA SER A 136 -7.03 -12.66 27.65
C SER A 136 -5.51 -12.76 27.72
N LYS A 137 -4.97 -13.87 28.26
CA LYS A 137 -3.52 -14.11 28.31
C LYS A 137 -2.93 -14.27 26.91
N LEU A 138 -3.60 -15.01 26.03
CA LEU A 138 -3.17 -15.19 24.65
C LEU A 138 -3.13 -13.85 23.91
N TYR A 139 -4.16 -13.01 24.08
CA TYR A 139 -4.18 -11.67 23.48
C TYR A 139 -3.05 -10.77 24.00
N GLN A 140 -2.81 -10.74 25.31
CA GLN A 140 -1.71 -9.97 25.89
C GLN A 140 -0.34 -10.45 25.37
N GLY A 141 -0.13 -11.76 25.26
CA GLY A 141 1.13 -12.30 24.75
C GLY A 141 1.37 -11.99 23.28
N ILE A 142 0.31 -11.99 22.45
CA ILE A 142 0.40 -11.52 21.06
C ILE A 142 0.80 -10.04 21.02
N LYS A 143 0.21 -9.21 21.89
CA LYS A 143 0.56 -7.78 21.98
C LYS A 143 2.03 -7.57 22.34
N ASP A 144 2.51 -8.22 23.40
CA ASP A 144 3.89 -8.10 23.87
C ASP A 144 4.89 -8.60 22.83
N LEU A 145 4.58 -9.70 22.15
CA LEU A 145 5.39 -10.21 21.04
C LEU A 145 5.47 -9.24 19.88
N MET A 146 4.36 -8.59 19.51
CA MET A 146 4.35 -7.67 18.38
C MET A 146 5.08 -6.37 18.67
N GLU A 147 5.07 -5.91 19.92
CA GLU A 147 5.89 -4.80 20.37
C GLU A 147 7.39 -5.15 20.31
N ALA A 148 7.77 -6.31 20.82
CA ALA A 148 9.15 -6.78 20.79
C ALA A 148 9.65 -7.09 19.37
N GLU A 149 8.81 -7.64 18.50
CA GLU A 149 9.09 -7.90 17.09
C GLU A 149 9.39 -6.60 16.33
N LYS A 150 8.63 -5.53 16.62
CA LYS A 150 8.88 -4.20 16.07
C LYS A 150 10.20 -3.63 16.58
N ALA A 151 10.51 -3.82 17.86
CA ALA A 151 11.77 -3.37 18.46
C ALA A 151 13.00 -4.16 17.98
N ALA A 152 12.82 -5.43 17.61
CA ALA A 152 13.86 -6.31 17.10
C ALA A 152 14.13 -6.15 15.61
N ALA A 153 13.34 -5.33 14.90
CA ALA A 153 13.54 -5.07 13.48
C ALA A 153 14.98 -4.60 13.23
N PRO A 154 15.69 -5.19 12.25
CA PRO A 154 17.06 -4.80 11.96
C PRO A 154 17.08 -3.30 11.62
N VAL A 155 17.76 -2.52 12.45
CA VAL A 155 18.10 -1.14 12.09
C VAL A 155 19.36 -1.25 11.27
N LEU A 156 19.28 -0.92 9.99
CA LEU A 156 20.46 -0.81 9.14
C LEU A 156 21.39 0.25 9.76
N ASP A 157 22.42 -0.21 10.46
CA ASP A 157 23.43 0.68 11.03
C ASP A 157 24.32 1.16 9.88
N PHE A 158 24.72 2.43 9.93
CA PHE A 158 25.65 2.98 8.94
C PHE A 158 27.08 2.68 9.39
N SER A 159 27.33 1.42 9.73
CA SER A 159 28.65 0.90 10.11
C SER A 159 29.59 0.81 8.92
N ASP A 160 30.88 0.60 9.19
CA ASP A 160 31.90 0.39 8.14
C ASP A 160 31.56 -0.80 7.21
N ALA A 161 30.85 -1.81 7.72
CA ALA A 161 30.40 -2.94 6.91
C ALA A 161 29.32 -2.53 5.91
N THR A 162 28.33 -1.74 6.37
CA THR A 162 27.27 -1.20 5.52
C THR A 162 27.84 -0.27 4.45
N TRP A 163 28.82 0.59 4.79
CA TRP A 163 29.46 1.45 3.80
C TRP A 163 30.22 0.66 2.73
N LYS A 164 30.92 -0.41 3.10
CA LYS A 164 31.57 -1.32 2.13
C LYS A 164 30.54 -1.98 1.20
N LEU A 165 29.38 -2.36 1.74
CA LEU A 165 28.29 -2.92 0.95
C LEU A 165 27.74 -1.88 -0.04
N ILE A 166 27.47 -0.66 0.41
CA ILE A 166 27.01 0.46 -0.44
C ILE A 166 28.02 0.73 -1.57
N ASP A 167 29.32 0.74 -1.28
CA ASP A 167 30.34 0.97 -2.30
C ASP A 167 30.41 -0.18 -3.33
N SER A 168 30.17 -1.42 -2.90
CA SER A 168 30.00 -2.55 -3.82
C SER A 168 28.75 -2.41 -4.69
N MET A 169 27.63 -1.94 -4.12
CA MET A 169 26.38 -1.69 -4.85
C MET A 169 26.53 -0.64 -5.93
N LYS A 170 27.28 0.45 -5.70
CA LYS A 170 27.56 1.49 -6.72
C LYS A 170 28.12 0.92 -8.02
N THR A 171 28.94 -0.12 -7.92
CA THR A 171 29.57 -0.78 -9.09
C THR A 171 28.67 -1.88 -9.67
N SER A 172 28.07 -2.70 -8.81
CA SER A 172 27.27 -3.87 -9.23
C SER A 172 25.86 -3.50 -9.73
N HIS A 173 25.31 -2.38 -9.26
CA HIS A 173 23.95 -1.92 -9.55
C HIS A 173 23.93 -0.42 -9.93
N PRO A 174 24.60 -0.02 -11.03
CA PRO A 174 24.76 1.39 -11.38
C PRO A 174 23.44 2.12 -11.70
N GLY A 175 22.34 1.38 -11.90
CA GLY A 175 20.99 1.92 -12.08
C GLY A 175 20.33 2.42 -10.80
N ASN A 176 20.84 2.04 -9.63
CA ASN A 176 20.33 2.46 -8.33
C ASN A 176 20.87 3.84 -7.96
N ARG A 177 20.06 4.88 -8.23
CA ARG A 177 20.46 6.28 -8.02
C ARG A 177 20.73 6.62 -6.56
N CYS A 178 20.00 6.01 -5.63
CA CYS A 178 20.22 6.21 -4.20
C CYS A 178 21.65 5.82 -3.82
N THR A 179 22.06 4.57 -4.08
CA THR A 179 23.42 4.12 -3.72
C THR A 179 24.49 4.86 -4.51
N LYS A 180 24.23 5.18 -5.78
CA LYS A 180 25.12 5.98 -6.65
C LYS A 180 25.51 7.32 -6.02
N TYR A 181 24.55 8.05 -5.44
CA TYR A 181 24.78 9.39 -4.86
C TYR A 181 24.95 9.40 -3.34
N LEU A 182 24.79 8.27 -2.67
CA LEU A 182 24.97 8.14 -1.24
C LEU A 182 26.45 8.26 -0.84
N SER A 183 26.74 9.24 0.03
CA SER A 183 28.09 9.56 0.50
C SER A 183 28.20 9.42 2.01
N LYS A 184 29.26 8.73 2.46
CA LYS A 184 29.61 8.62 3.88
C LYS A 184 29.97 9.97 4.49
N GLU A 185 30.73 10.78 3.75
CA GLU A 185 31.12 12.12 4.19
C GLU A 185 29.89 13.01 4.43
N TYR A 186 28.92 12.96 3.51
CA TYR A 186 27.69 13.73 3.68
C TYR A 186 26.87 13.22 4.87
N TYR A 187 26.68 11.90 5.00
CA TYR A 187 25.97 11.33 6.13
C TYR A 187 26.61 11.69 7.49
N ASP A 188 27.94 11.59 7.59
CA ASP A 188 28.69 11.91 8.81
C ASP A 188 28.63 13.42 9.16
N SER A 189 28.31 14.29 8.18
CA SER A 189 28.13 15.73 8.39
C SER A 189 26.77 16.12 8.97
N LEU A 190 25.78 15.21 8.93
CA LEU A 190 24.43 15.46 9.43
C LEU A 190 24.38 15.39 10.96
N ALA A 191 23.47 16.16 11.57
CA ALA A 191 23.14 16.03 12.98
C ALA A 191 22.51 14.65 13.28
N ALA A 192 22.54 14.19 14.53
CA ALA A 192 22.08 12.85 14.89
C ALA A 192 20.62 12.55 14.51
N ASP A 193 19.71 13.51 14.72
CA ASP A 193 18.29 13.37 14.35
C ASP A 193 18.08 13.35 12.82
N ASP A 194 18.89 14.14 12.12
CA ASP A 194 18.91 14.19 10.65
C ASP A 194 19.49 12.89 10.07
N GLN A 195 20.53 12.33 10.68
CA GLN A 195 21.02 11.00 10.33
C GLN A 195 19.92 9.96 10.48
N ALA A 196 19.16 9.98 11.58
CA ALA A 196 18.06 9.03 11.78
C ALA A 196 16.98 9.13 10.71
N THR A 197 16.60 10.36 10.33
CA THR A 197 15.62 10.58 9.25
C THR A 197 16.20 10.18 7.89
N PHE A 198 17.43 10.61 7.59
CA PHE A 198 18.11 10.33 6.32
C PHE A 198 18.33 8.83 6.09
N ARG A 199 18.66 8.05 7.13
CA ARG A 199 18.74 6.58 7.03
C ARG A 199 17.42 5.99 6.50
N ARG A 200 16.28 6.49 6.97
CA ARG A 200 14.95 6.04 6.50
C ARG A 200 14.74 6.45 5.04
N CYS A 201 15.24 7.61 4.61
CA CYS A 201 15.14 8.06 3.23
C CYS A 201 15.80 7.12 2.21
N VAL A 202 16.91 6.49 2.59
CA VAL A 202 17.77 5.71 1.68
C VAL A 202 17.68 4.19 1.88
N MET A 203 16.96 3.74 2.91
CA MET A 203 16.90 2.34 3.34
C MET A 203 16.49 1.40 2.20
N THR A 204 15.43 1.77 1.48
CA THR A 204 14.88 0.95 0.40
C THR A 204 15.88 0.70 -0.73
N GLY A 205 16.76 1.66 -1.05
CA GLY A 205 17.78 1.52 -2.08
C GLY A 205 18.93 0.63 -1.65
N ILE A 206 19.17 0.47 -0.34
CA ILE A 206 20.20 -0.42 0.20
C ILE A 206 19.66 -1.84 0.31
N GLU A 207 18.41 -2.01 0.77
CA GLU A 207 17.79 -3.33 0.92
C GLU A 207 17.32 -3.92 -0.41
N ASN A 208 16.95 -3.09 -1.38
CA ASN A 208 16.45 -3.50 -2.70
C ASN A 208 17.38 -2.96 -3.79
N VAL A 209 18.45 -3.71 -4.04
CA VAL A 209 19.56 -3.31 -4.92
C VAL A 209 19.13 -3.04 -6.37
N ASP A 210 18.03 -3.61 -6.81
CA ASP A 210 17.45 -3.47 -8.14
C ASP A 210 16.54 -2.23 -8.30
N SER A 211 16.34 -1.44 -7.24
CA SER A 211 15.55 -0.20 -7.30
C SER A 211 16.21 0.85 -8.19
N GLY A 212 15.45 1.43 -9.13
CA GLY A 212 15.96 2.45 -10.07
C GLY A 212 16.13 3.86 -9.48
N LEU A 213 15.41 4.19 -8.40
CA LEU A 213 15.65 5.40 -7.58
C LEU A 213 16.22 5.04 -6.22
N GLY A 214 15.60 4.11 -5.49
CA GLY A 214 16.08 3.64 -4.18
C GLY A 214 15.90 4.61 -3.00
N CYS A 215 15.11 5.68 -3.12
CA CYS A 215 14.89 6.60 -2.00
C CYS A 215 13.48 7.20 -1.96
N TYR A 216 13.05 7.55 -0.75
CA TYR A 216 11.80 8.25 -0.47
C TYR A 216 12.05 9.36 0.56
N ALA A 217 11.40 10.52 0.43
CA ALA A 217 11.38 11.53 1.47
C ALA A 217 10.45 11.11 2.62
N MET A 218 10.80 11.49 3.85
CA MET A 218 10.09 11.15 5.08
C MET A 218 9.25 12.32 5.61
N LYS A 219 9.65 13.55 5.32
CA LYS A 219 8.95 14.79 5.64
C LYS A 219 8.87 15.69 4.42
N PRO A 220 7.86 16.58 4.33
CA PRO A 220 7.77 17.54 3.23
C PRO A 220 9.04 18.36 2.98
N ALA A 221 9.77 18.73 4.05
CA ALA A 221 10.97 19.55 4.00
C ALA A 221 12.27 18.79 3.69
N ASP A 222 12.22 17.45 3.54
CA ASP A 222 13.43 16.64 3.38
C ASP A 222 14.17 16.93 2.07
N TYR A 223 13.47 17.42 1.04
CA TYR A 223 14.08 17.82 -0.22
C TYR A 223 14.99 19.06 -0.05
N GLU A 224 14.65 19.95 0.88
CA GLU A 224 15.47 21.09 1.26
C GLU A 224 16.54 20.70 2.29
N THR A 225 16.16 19.98 3.36
CA THR A 225 17.08 19.55 4.43
C THR A 225 18.19 18.65 3.89
N PHE A 226 17.85 17.72 2.99
CA PHE A 226 18.80 16.79 2.38
C PHE A 226 19.14 17.12 0.92
N ALA A 227 19.06 18.40 0.55
CA ALA A 227 19.33 18.88 -0.80
C ALA A 227 20.65 18.36 -1.40
N PRO A 228 21.80 18.31 -0.67
CA PRO A 228 23.05 17.76 -1.23
C PRO A 228 22.93 16.33 -1.78
N PHE A 229 21.99 15.53 -1.28
CA PHE A 229 21.70 14.19 -1.79
C PHE A 229 20.55 14.20 -2.81
N PHE A 230 19.39 14.75 -2.45
CA PHE A 230 18.20 14.69 -3.32
C PHE A 230 18.38 15.48 -4.61
N ASP A 231 19.08 16.61 -4.61
CA ASP A 231 19.31 17.41 -5.83
C ASP A 231 20.03 16.59 -6.90
N GLN A 232 21.01 15.77 -6.53
CA GLN A 232 21.75 14.94 -7.47
C GLN A 232 20.84 13.87 -8.11
N ILE A 233 20.00 13.23 -7.31
CA ILE A 233 19.06 12.20 -7.77
C ILE A 233 17.98 12.81 -8.67
N ILE A 234 17.44 13.96 -8.27
CA ILE A 234 16.38 14.66 -9.01
C ILE A 234 16.92 15.14 -10.36
N GLN A 235 18.12 15.72 -10.40
CA GLN A 235 18.76 16.17 -11.64
C GLN A 235 19.05 14.99 -12.58
N ASP A 236 19.58 13.87 -12.07
CA ASP A 236 19.79 12.65 -12.86
C ASP A 236 18.47 12.11 -13.42
N TYR A 237 17.47 11.90 -12.57
CA TYR A 237 16.23 11.23 -12.97
C TYR A 237 15.35 12.08 -13.89
N HIS A 238 15.18 13.37 -13.59
CA HIS A 238 14.33 14.28 -14.36
C HIS A 238 15.08 15.05 -15.44
N ASN A 239 16.37 14.75 -15.64
CA ASN A 239 17.24 15.40 -16.61
C ASN A 239 17.25 16.94 -16.43
N GLY A 240 17.32 17.37 -15.17
CA GLY A 240 17.36 18.76 -14.76
C GLY A 240 18.77 19.28 -14.50
N THR A 241 18.87 20.57 -14.20
CA THR A 241 20.11 21.28 -13.82
C THR A 241 19.96 21.91 -12.44
N ALA A 242 21.05 22.41 -11.86
CA ALA A 242 21.01 23.12 -10.57
C ALA A 242 20.06 24.32 -10.58
N ASP A 243 19.95 25.02 -11.72
CA ASP A 243 19.08 26.19 -11.92
C ASP A 243 17.65 25.83 -12.31
N SER A 244 17.36 24.54 -12.54
CA SER A 244 16.01 24.11 -12.91
C SER A 244 15.04 24.34 -11.76
N LYS A 245 13.95 25.04 -12.06
CA LYS A 245 12.86 25.34 -11.13
C LYS A 245 11.54 24.92 -11.76
N HIS A 246 10.69 24.29 -10.96
CA HIS A 246 9.38 23.86 -11.43
C HIS A 246 8.39 25.04 -11.46
N GLU A 247 7.58 25.08 -12.52
CA GLU A 247 6.47 26.02 -12.67
C GLU A 247 5.16 25.24 -12.76
N THR A 248 4.14 25.72 -12.05
CA THR A 248 2.79 25.18 -12.08
C THR A 248 1.95 26.03 -13.02
N ASP A 249 1.23 25.40 -13.94
CA ASP A 249 0.31 26.10 -14.84
C ASP A 249 -0.77 25.15 -15.35
N TRP A 250 -2.03 25.49 -15.06
CA TRP A 250 -3.21 24.73 -15.46
C TRP A 250 -3.98 25.38 -16.61
N ASP A 251 -3.52 26.52 -17.14
CA ASP A 251 -4.21 27.20 -18.24
C ASP A 251 -3.93 26.49 -19.57
N ILE A 252 -4.98 25.91 -20.14
CA ILE A 252 -4.95 25.26 -21.46
C ILE A 252 -5.65 26.08 -22.54
N SER A 253 -6.06 27.32 -22.26
CA SER A 253 -6.79 28.17 -23.22
C SER A 253 -6.04 28.38 -24.54
N GLY A 254 -4.70 28.37 -24.50
CA GLY A 254 -3.83 28.44 -25.67
C GLY A 254 -3.59 27.11 -26.41
N VAL A 255 -4.20 26.01 -25.97
CA VAL A 255 -3.97 24.65 -26.48
C VAL A 255 -5.20 24.16 -27.24
N GLY A 256 -4.99 23.57 -28.42
CA GLY A 256 -6.10 23.11 -29.27
C GLY A 256 -6.98 24.27 -29.72
N GLU A 257 -8.30 24.05 -29.76
CA GLU A 257 -9.27 25.09 -30.12
C GLU A 257 -9.82 25.76 -28.85
N GLY A 258 -9.05 26.72 -28.32
CA GLY A 258 -9.44 27.48 -27.11
C GLY A 258 -9.48 26.64 -25.83
N GLY A 259 -8.61 25.64 -25.69
CA GLY A 259 -8.59 24.69 -24.57
C GLY A 259 -9.50 23.47 -24.74
N VAL A 260 -10.18 23.34 -25.88
CA VAL A 260 -10.93 22.14 -26.23
C VAL A 260 -10.04 21.16 -27.00
N LEU A 261 -9.87 19.97 -26.45
CA LEU A 261 -8.96 18.93 -26.95
C LEU A 261 -9.76 17.72 -27.40
N ASP A 262 -10.49 17.88 -28.50
CA ASP A 262 -11.44 16.90 -29.02
C ASP A 262 -10.79 15.94 -30.02
N VAL A 263 -10.64 14.68 -29.62
CA VAL A 263 -9.99 13.65 -30.44
C VAL A 263 -10.81 13.26 -31.67
N THR A 264 -12.10 13.61 -31.76
CA THR A 264 -12.88 13.36 -32.99
C THR A 264 -12.34 14.16 -34.17
N GLN A 265 -11.73 15.32 -33.91
CA GLN A 265 -11.06 16.12 -34.93
C GLN A 265 -9.82 15.42 -35.51
N LEU A 266 -9.28 14.41 -34.80
CA LEU A 266 -8.15 13.60 -35.23
C LEU A 266 -8.60 12.32 -35.97
N GLY A 267 -9.90 12.06 -36.03
CA GLY A 267 -10.49 10.85 -36.64
C GLY A 267 -10.67 9.69 -35.66
N LEU A 268 -10.63 9.96 -34.36
CA LEU A 268 -10.85 8.96 -33.31
C LEU A 268 -12.29 9.00 -32.79
N SER A 269 -12.75 7.86 -32.27
CA SER A 269 -13.95 7.78 -31.43
C SER A 269 -13.60 8.11 -29.97
N GLU A 270 -14.48 7.71 -29.04
CA GLU A 270 -14.17 7.77 -27.62
C GLU A 270 -12.89 6.98 -27.27
N LEU A 271 -12.08 7.57 -26.39
CA LEU A 271 -10.90 6.94 -25.81
C LEU A 271 -11.11 6.71 -24.32
N SER A 272 -10.40 5.73 -23.77
CA SER A 272 -10.22 5.64 -22.32
C SER A 272 -9.15 6.64 -21.90
N MET A 273 -9.54 7.66 -21.14
CA MET A 273 -8.69 8.76 -20.70
C MET A 273 -8.55 8.72 -19.19
N ARG A 274 -7.35 8.99 -18.66
CA ARG A 274 -7.10 9.07 -17.22
C ARG A 274 -6.06 10.13 -16.92
N VAL A 275 -6.29 10.90 -15.87
CA VAL A 275 -5.29 11.78 -15.29
C VAL A 275 -5.23 11.55 -13.78
N ARG A 276 -4.02 11.50 -13.22
CA ARG A 276 -3.80 11.42 -11.77
C ARG A 276 -2.79 12.45 -11.31
N VAL A 277 -2.85 12.83 -10.04
CA VAL A 277 -1.73 13.46 -9.32
C VAL A 277 -1.45 12.77 -7.99
N GLY A 278 -0.17 12.79 -7.56
CA GLY A 278 0.21 12.57 -6.16
C GLY A 278 0.23 13.88 -5.38
N ARG A 279 -0.33 13.90 -4.17
CA ARG A 279 -0.32 15.06 -3.27
C ARG A 279 -0.08 14.62 -1.84
N ASN A 280 0.65 15.43 -1.09
CA ASN A 280 0.83 15.30 0.34
C ASN A 280 0.46 16.63 1.01
N LEU A 281 0.05 16.57 2.26
CA LEU A 281 -0.32 17.70 3.09
C LEU A 281 0.88 18.15 3.92
N THR A 282 1.03 19.47 4.08
CA THR A 282 2.10 20.08 4.90
C THR A 282 1.99 19.70 6.38
N ALA A 283 0.78 19.39 6.85
CA ALA A 283 0.49 19.16 8.27
C ALA A 283 0.95 17.78 8.80
N PHE A 284 1.45 16.91 7.93
CA PHE A 284 1.80 15.52 8.25
C PHE A 284 3.16 15.15 7.69
N ASN A 285 3.82 14.19 8.34
CA ASN A 285 4.95 13.48 7.76
C ASN A 285 4.53 12.78 6.46
N LEU A 286 5.49 12.53 5.57
CA LEU A 286 5.23 11.68 4.40
C LEU A 286 5.04 10.22 4.87
N PRO A 287 4.32 9.36 4.10
CA PRO A 287 3.87 8.05 4.55
C PRO A 287 4.96 7.13 5.10
N GLY A 288 6.22 7.29 4.68
CA GLY A 288 7.34 6.50 5.23
C GLY A 288 7.59 6.74 6.72
N LEU A 289 7.24 7.91 7.28
CA LEU A 289 7.49 8.30 8.67
C LEU A 289 6.23 8.43 9.53
N MET A 290 5.04 8.38 8.93
CA MET A 290 3.80 8.40 9.70
C MET A 290 3.67 7.15 10.58
N ASP A 291 3.40 7.37 11.87
CA ASP A 291 2.97 6.32 12.78
C ASP A 291 1.46 6.08 12.70
N ARG A 292 0.97 5.08 13.44
CA ARG A 292 -0.46 4.74 13.47
C ARG A 292 -1.36 5.92 13.87
N ALA A 293 -0.97 6.69 14.89
CA ALA A 293 -1.80 7.78 15.39
C ALA A 293 -1.88 8.92 14.36
N GLU A 294 -0.76 9.23 13.72
CA GLU A 294 -0.69 10.20 12.64
C GLU A 294 -1.51 9.77 11.42
N ARG A 295 -1.48 8.47 11.05
CA ARG A 295 -2.30 7.90 9.96
C ARG A 295 -3.80 8.02 10.22
N ILE A 296 -4.24 7.73 11.44
CA ILE A 296 -5.65 7.90 11.84
C ILE A 296 -6.05 9.38 11.79
N LYS A 297 -5.20 10.26 12.34
CA LYS A 297 -5.43 11.70 12.31
C LYS A 297 -5.54 12.21 10.87
N PHE A 298 -4.66 11.75 9.99
CA PHE A 298 -4.67 12.08 8.57
C PHE A 298 -5.99 11.69 7.90
N GLU A 299 -6.44 10.44 8.06
CA GLU A 299 -7.73 10.00 7.50
C GLU A 299 -8.90 10.89 7.98
N LYS A 300 -8.94 11.20 9.28
CA LYS A 300 -9.97 12.08 9.85
C LYS A 300 -9.91 13.50 9.29
N THR A 301 -8.72 14.03 9.04
CA THR A 301 -8.54 15.37 8.45
C THR A 301 -9.09 15.46 7.02
N LEU A 302 -9.21 14.35 6.30
CA LEU A 302 -9.78 14.35 4.94
C LEU A 302 -11.31 14.39 4.91
N LEU A 303 -11.99 14.06 6.01
CA LEU A 303 -13.45 13.90 6.03
C LEU A 303 -14.21 15.14 5.54
N PRO A 304 -13.87 16.39 5.96
CA PRO A 304 -14.56 17.57 5.46
C PRO A 304 -14.39 17.79 3.94
N ALA A 305 -13.23 17.40 3.37
CA ALA A 305 -13.04 17.44 1.92
C ALA A 305 -13.91 16.41 1.21
N PHE A 306 -13.98 15.19 1.74
CA PHE A 306 -14.86 14.16 1.18
C PHE A 306 -16.33 14.54 1.30
N ASP A 307 -16.77 15.16 2.39
CA ASP A 307 -18.13 15.67 2.52
C ASP A 307 -18.45 16.70 1.42
N LYS A 308 -17.58 17.67 1.22
CA LYS A 308 -17.75 18.69 0.17
C LYS A 308 -17.71 18.12 -1.25
N ILE A 309 -16.89 17.10 -1.50
CA ILE A 309 -16.86 16.43 -2.81
C ILE A 309 -18.13 15.58 -3.02
N LYS A 310 -18.63 14.90 -1.98
CA LYS A 310 -19.88 14.13 -2.05
C LYS A 310 -21.08 15.00 -2.39
N GLU A 311 -21.13 16.24 -1.90
CA GLU A 311 -22.18 17.20 -2.28
C GLU A 311 -22.23 17.47 -3.80
N LYS A 312 -21.07 17.45 -4.46
CA LYS A 312 -20.94 17.73 -5.90
C LYS A 312 -21.02 16.49 -6.79
N MET A 313 -20.41 15.38 -6.35
CA MET A 313 -20.12 14.21 -7.20
C MET A 313 -20.63 12.89 -6.61
N GLY A 314 -21.34 12.94 -5.46
CA GLY A 314 -21.80 11.76 -4.75
C GLY A 314 -20.65 10.87 -4.27
N GLY A 315 -20.86 9.56 -4.23
CA GLY A 315 -19.80 8.60 -3.97
C GLY A 315 -19.66 8.17 -2.52
N CYS A 316 -18.76 7.21 -2.30
CA CYS A 316 -18.56 6.53 -1.03
C CYS A 316 -17.09 6.50 -0.61
N ILE A 317 -16.85 6.62 0.70
CA ILE A 317 -15.53 6.40 1.30
C ILE A 317 -15.45 4.93 1.73
N TYR A 318 -14.36 4.27 1.37
CA TYR A 318 -14.04 2.90 1.71
C TYR A 318 -12.71 2.89 2.46
N SER A 319 -12.75 2.72 3.78
CA SER A 319 -11.58 2.72 4.65
C SER A 319 -11.20 1.30 5.06
N LEU A 320 -9.89 1.08 5.21
CA LEU A 320 -9.32 -0.16 5.74
C LEU A 320 -8.99 -0.07 7.23
N SER A 321 -9.04 1.13 7.83
CA SER A 321 -8.76 1.34 9.26
C SER A 321 -9.80 0.60 10.12
N PRO A 322 -9.40 -0.40 10.94
CA PRO A 322 -10.34 -1.19 11.74
C PRO A 322 -11.12 -0.34 12.75
N ASP A 323 -10.48 0.71 13.24
CA ASP A 323 -10.98 1.68 14.21
C ASP A 323 -10.20 3.00 14.04
N TRP A 324 -10.64 4.05 14.72
CA TRP A 324 -9.97 5.34 14.77
C TRP A 324 -9.22 5.57 16.10
N GLY A 325 -8.77 4.48 16.73
CA GLY A 325 -8.10 4.52 18.02
C GLY A 325 -9.07 4.70 19.19
N GLU A 326 -8.60 4.39 20.40
CA GLU A 326 -9.32 4.67 21.66
C GLU A 326 -10.76 4.11 21.76
N GLY A 327 -11.06 3.05 21.00
CA GLY A 327 -12.39 2.43 20.95
C GLY A 327 -13.40 3.15 20.04
N GLU A 328 -12.97 4.16 19.29
CA GLU A 328 -13.80 4.86 18.31
C GLU A 328 -13.95 4.02 17.04
N ALA A 329 -15.18 3.64 16.70
CA ALA A 329 -15.46 2.89 15.49
C ALA A 329 -15.24 3.75 14.24
N ASN A 330 -14.71 3.13 13.18
CA ASN A 330 -14.62 3.77 11.87
C ASN A 330 -15.91 3.51 11.06
N PRO A 331 -16.73 4.54 10.77
CA PRO A 331 -17.98 4.38 10.02
C PRO A 331 -17.78 4.00 8.55
N ASN A 332 -16.56 4.15 8.02
CA ASN A 332 -16.23 3.86 6.62
C ASN A 332 -15.49 2.52 6.45
N LEU A 333 -15.31 1.74 7.53
CA LEU A 333 -14.62 0.45 7.46
C LEU A 333 -15.36 -0.52 6.52
N ILE A 334 -14.62 -1.10 5.58
CA ILE A 334 -15.11 -2.17 4.72
C ILE A 334 -14.65 -3.55 5.20
N ASP A 335 -15.37 -4.60 4.80
CA ASP A 335 -14.95 -5.98 5.01
C ASP A 335 -13.98 -6.46 3.91
N GLU A 336 -13.41 -7.65 4.11
CA GLU A 336 -12.47 -8.27 3.19
C GLU A 336 -13.10 -8.58 1.82
N ALA A 337 -14.38 -8.94 1.77
CA ALA A 337 -15.08 -9.21 0.53
C ALA A 337 -15.18 -7.95 -0.34
N LYS A 338 -15.55 -6.82 0.26
CA LYS A 338 -15.61 -5.53 -0.41
C LYS A 338 -14.23 -5.03 -0.80
N TYR A 339 -13.21 -5.21 0.05
CA TYR A 339 -11.82 -4.92 -0.31
C TYR A 339 -11.40 -5.66 -1.60
N ASN A 340 -11.63 -6.97 -1.64
CA ASN A 340 -11.29 -7.80 -2.80
C ASN A 340 -12.08 -7.40 -4.06
N GLU A 341 -13.36 -7.04 -3.93
CA GLU A 341 -14.18 -6.48 -5.02
C GLU A 341 -13.55 -5.21 -5.60
N LEU A 342 -13.18 -4.25 -4.74
CA LEU A 342 -12.63 -2.96 -5.13
C LEU A 342 -11.22 -3.08 -5.74
N VAL A 343 -10.38 -3.98 -5.21
CA VAL A 343 -9.06 -4.27 -5.81
C VAL A 343 -9.22 -4.87 -7.20
N LYS A 344 -10.12 -5.85 -7.37
CA LYS A 344 -10.40 -6.46 -8.68
C LYS A 344 -10.93 -5.43 -9.69
N ALA A 345 -11.74 -4.48 -9.22
CA ALA A 345 -12.27 -3.38 -10.02
C ALA A 345 -11.25 -2.25 -10.28
N HIS A 346 -10.01 -2.36 -9.76
CA HIS A 346 -8.97 -1.32 -9.84
C HIS A 346 -9.38 0.01 -9.17
N VAL A 347 -10.29 -0.06 -8.19
CA VAL A 347 -10.77 1.08 -7.40
C VAL A 347 -9.98 1.23 -6.10
N MET A 348 -9.50 0.14 -5.53
CA MET A 348 -8.61 0.11 -4.36
C MET A 348 -7.23 -0.41 -4.77
N PHE A 349 -6.19 0.12 -4.13
CA PHE A 349 -4.83 -0.41 -4.27
C PHE A 349 -4.67 -1.77 -3.57
N LYS A 350 -3.70 -2.54 -4.05
CA LYS A 350 -3.35 -3.85 -3.47
C LYS A 350 -2.63 -3.67 -2.13
N ASP A 351 -2.45 -4.76 -1.40
CA ASP A 351 -1.65 -4.79 -0.18
C ASP A 351 -0.23 -4.28 -0.46
N MET A 352 0.10 -3.14 0.14
CA MET A 352 1.40 -2.50 -0.03
C MET A 352 2.51 -3.22 0.74
N ASP A 353 2.18 -4.02 1.76
CA ASP A 353 3.19 -4.77 2.51
C ASP A 353 3.79 -5.93 1.71
N ALA A 354 3.14 -6.30 0.61
CA ALA A 354 3.67 -7.25 -0.37
C ALA A 354 4.72 -6.61 -1.30
N ASP A 355 4.83 -5.27 -1.35
CA ASP A 355 5.85 -4.56 -2.12
C ASP A 355 7.09 -4.33 -1.25
N PRO A 356 8.25 -4.95 -1.57
CA PRO A 356 9.44 -4.87 -0.73
C PRO A 356 10.06 -3.46 -0.71
N TYR A 357 9.85 -2.65 -1.75
CA TYR A 357 10.34 -1.27 -1.81
C TYR A 357 9.54 -0.36 -0.87
N LEU A 358 8.20 -0.45 -0.91
CA LEU A 358 7.34 0.33 -0.02
C LEU A 358 7.49 -0.10 1.44
N LYS A 359 7.68 -1.41 1.67
CA LYS A 359 7.90 -1.98 3.01
C LYS A 359 9.18 -1.47 3.65
N SER A 360 10.31 -1.60 2.95
CA SER A 360 11.62 -1.09 3.42
C SER A 360 11.65 0.44 3.57
N ALA A 361 10.86 1.18 2.77
CA ALA A 361 10.70 2.62 2.93
C ALA A 361 9.81 3.01 4.14
N GLY A 362 9.23 2.04 4.84
CA GLY A 362 8.30 2.26 5.96
C GLY A 362 6.91 2.73 5.55
N ILE A 363 6.60 2.80 4.25
CA ILE A 363 5.32 3.30 3.71
C ILE A 363 4.17 2.35 4.08
N SER A 364 4.40 1.03 4.07
CA SER A 364 3.39 0.03 4.46
C SER A 364 3.23 -0.13 5.98
N SER A 365 3.99 0.59 6.81
CA SER A 365 3.98 0.44 8.27
C SER A 365 2.57 0.63 8.86
N ASP A 366 2.28 -0.09 9.95
CA ASP A 366 0.99 -0.03 10.64
C ASP A 366 -0.20 -0.34 9.73
N TRP A 367 -0.02 -1.17 8.70
CA TRP A 367 -1.10 -1.65 7.86
C TRP A 367 -2.24 -2.26 8.71
N PRO A 368 -3.52 -1.95 8.45
CA PRO A 368 -4.05 -1.11 7.37
C PRO A 368 -4.48 0.32 7.80
N TYR A 369 -3.99 0.86 8.92
CA TYR A 369 -4.47 2.15 9.46
C TYR A 369 -4.18 3.35 8.55
N GLY A 370 -5.16 4.24 8.37
CA GLY A 370 -5.11 5.46 7.55
C GLY A 370 -5.15 5.22 6.05
N ARG A 371 -5.62 4.05 5.60
CA ARG A 371 -5.63 3.63 4.19
C ARG A 371 -7.05 3.46 3.67
N GLY A 372 -7.29 3.85 2.42
CA GLY A 372 -8.55 3.60 1.76
C GLY A 372 -8.72 4.37 0.47
N CYS A 373 -9.95 4.42 -0.03
CA CYS A 373 -10.29 5.24 -1.17
C CYS A 373 -11.66 5.88 -1.07
N TRP A 374 -11.88 6.93 -1.85
CA TRP A 374 -13.20 7.42 -2.21
C TRP A 374 -13.42 7.21 -3.71
N GLN A 375 -14.65 6.87 -4.11
CA GLN A 375 -15.05 6.78 -5.52
C GLN A 375 -16.39 7.51 -5.73
N SER A 376 -16.48 8.33 -6.79
CA SER A 376 -17.71 9.02 -7.22
C SER A 376 -18.79 8.06 -7.71
N ASP A 377 -20.06 8.49 -7.70
CA ASP A 377 -21.19 7.64 -8.13
C ASP A 377 -21.12 7.26 -9.62
N ASP A 378 -20.62 8.19 -10.46
CA ASP A 378 -20.37 7.96 -11.88
C ASP A 378 -19.13 7.10 -12.16
N LYS A 379 -18.34 6.78 -11.11
CA LYS A 379 -17.08 6.03 -11.16
C LYS A 379 -15.99 6.68 -12.01
N GLU A 380 -16.12 7.97 -12.33
CA GLU A 380 -15.16 8.74 -13.11
C GLU A 380 -14.06 9.37 -12.23
N CYS A 381 -14.22 9.38 -10.91
CA CYS A 381 -13.25 9.94 -9.98
C CYS A 381 -12.92 8.95 -8.86
N ILE A 382 -11.62 8.82 -8.55
CA ILE A 382 -11.12 7.98 -7.47
C ILE A 382 -10.06 8.76 -6.71
N ILE A 383 -10.09 8.69 -5.38
CA ILE A 383 -9.04 9.25 -4.52
C ILE A 383 -8.54 8.12 -3.64
N TRP A 384 -7.29 7.73 -3.78
CA TRP A 384 -6.63 6.88 -2.79
C TRP A 384 -6.03 7.75 -1.71
N PHE A 385 -6.15 7.31 -0.45
CA PHE A 385 -5.48 7.93 0.67
C PHE A 385 -4.64 6.91 1.45
N GLY A 386 -3.46 7.34 1.90
CA GLY A 386 -2.53 6.54 2.71
C GLY A 386 -1.74 5.47 1.95
N GLU A 387 -1.59 5.61 0.62
CA GLU A 387 -0.86 4.70 -0.26
C GLU A 387 0.66 5.05 -0.26
N GLU A 388 1.30 5.22 -1.43
CA GLU A 388 2.70 5.64 -1.57
C GLU A 388 2.87 7.11 -1.18
N ASP A 389 1.93 7.94 -1.65
CA ASP A 389 1.69 9.31 -1.20
C ASP A 389 0.46 9.32 -0.28
N GLN A 390 0.32 10.36 0.53
CA GLN A 390 -0.86 10.59 1.34
C GLN A 390 -2.14 10.62 0.49
N LEU A 391 -2.11 11.24 -0.69
CA LEU A 391 -3.23 11.29 -1.63
C LEU A 391 -2.80 10.96 -3.06
N ARG A 392 -3.56 10.10 -3.73
CA ARG A 392 -3.52 9.93 -5.18
C ARG A 392 -4.90 10.24 -5.75
N ILE A 393 -5.03 11.40 -6.37
CA ILE A 393 -6.30 11.97 -6.85
C ILE A 393 -6.40 11.72 -8.35
N MET A 394 -7.49 11.11 -8.80
CA MET A 394 -7.62 10.58 -10.17
C MET A 394 -8.97 10.96 -10.76
N ALA A 395 -8.95 11.38 -12.03
CA ALA A 395 -10.12 11.51 -12.88
C ALA A 395 -9.93 10.63 -14.12
N MET A 396 -10.98 9.95 -14.55
CA MET A 396 -10.97 9.04 -15.68
C MET A 396 -12.33 8.98 -16.35
N LYS A 397 -12.32 8.86 -17.68
CA LYS A 397 -13.53 8.88 -18.47
C LYS A 397 -13.33 8.13 -19.77
N LYS A 398 -14.39 7.48 -20.27
CA LYS A 398 -14.50 7.16 -21.69
C LYS A 398 -15.18 8.34 -22.38
N GLY A 399 -14.49 9.00 -23.29
CA GLY A 399 -15.02 10.19 -23.93
C GLY A 399 -14.13 10.68 -25.06
N THR A 400 -14.47 11.83 -25.63
CA THR A 400 -13.76 12.38 -26.79
C THR A 400 -12.87 13.58 -26.46
N LYS A 401 -13.02 14.17 -25.27
CA LYS A 401 -12.35 15.43 -24.90
C LYS A 401 -11.41 15.26 -23.72
N LEU A 402 -10.11 15.45 -23.95
CA LEU A 402 -9.09 15.31 -22.89
C LEU A 402 -9.21 16.38 -21.80
N ASN A 403 -9.64 17.57 -22.18
CA ASN A 403 -9.80 18.67 -21.23
C ASN A 403 -10.87 18.38 -20.17
N GLU A 404 -11.83 17.48 -20.42
CA GLU A 404 -12.85 17.12 -19.42
C GLU A 404 -12.22 16.42 -18.21
N VAL A 405 -11.36 15.42 -18.42
CA VAL A 405 -10.69 14.72 -17.30
C VAL A 405 -9.68 15.63 -16.60
N PHE A 406 -9.01 16.52 -17.35
CA PHE A 406 -8.07 17.50 -16.79
C PHE A 406 -8.77 18.52 -15.89
N ASN A 407 -9.88 19.11 -16.36
CA ASN A 407 -10.66 20.08 -15.60
C ASN A 407 -11.33 19.42 -14.38
N LYS A 408 -11.82 18.19 -14.52
CA LYS A 408 -12.39 17.41 -13.40
C LYS A 408 -11.35 17.16 -12.31
N LEU A 409 -10.11 16.81 -12.68
CA LEU A 409 -9.03 16.67 -11.71
C LEU A 409 -8.72 18.00 -11.01
N LYS A 410 -8.65 19.11 -11.76
CA LYS A 410 -8.42 20.43 -11.17
C LYS A 410 -9.52 20.80 -10.18
N GLU A 411 -10.78 20.53 -10.50
CA GLU A 411 -11.90 20.76 -9.60
C GLU A 411 -11.78 19.98 -8.29
N LEU A 412 -11.35 18.71 -8.35
CA LEU A 412 -11.09 17.91 -7.14
C LEU A 412 -9.99 18.57 -6.29
N LEU A 413 -8.87 18.95 -6.90
CA LEU A 413 -7.76 19.60 -6.20
C LEU A 413 -8.18 20.92 -5.53
N ASP A 414 -8.89 21.77 -6.26
CA ASP A 414 -9.42 23.04 -5.74
C ASP A 414 -10.41 22.81 -4.60
N THR A 415 -11.19 21.73 -4.66
CA THR A 415 -12.11 21.39 -3.59
C THR A 415 -11.36 20.99 -2.32
N PHE A 416 -10.27 20.20 -2.41
CA PHE A 416 -9.41 19.89 -1.27
C PHE A 416 -8.75 21.15 -0.68
N GLU A 417 -8.12 21.99 -1.51
CA GLU A 417 -7.44 23.20 -1.02
C GLU A 417 -8.39 24.27 -0.49
N SER A 418 -9.69 24.16 -0.79
CA SER A 418 -10.72 25.03 -0.21
C SER A 418 -11.13 24.68 1.23
N ILE A 419 -10.62 23.57 1.78
CA ILE A 419 -10.93 23.11 3.14
C ILE A 419 -9.85 23.62 4.10
N GLU A 420 -10.28 24.27 5.18
CA GLU A 420 -9.37 24.71 6.25
C GLU A 420 -8.62 23.52 6.86
N GLY A 421 -7.29 23.66 7.00
CA GLY A 421 -6.42 22.60 7.50
C GLY A 421 -5.91 21.62 6.43
N ILE A 422 -6.35 21.76 5.17
CA ILE A 422 -5.82 20.99 4.03
C ILE A 422 -5.00 21.94 3.15
N THR A 423 -3.68 21.76 3.20
CA THR A 423 -2.74 22.51 2.35
C THR A 423 -1.75 21.52 1.75
N PHE A 424 -1.66 21.49 0.42
CA PHE A 424 -0.69 20.63 -0.25
C PHE A 424 0.74 21.12 -0.03
N ALA A 425 1.63 20.20 0.30
CA ALA A 425 3.05 20.44 0.45
C ALA A 425 3.68 20.81 -0.90
N LYS A 426 4.41 21.92 -0.91
CA LYS A 426 5.07 22.48 -2.10
C LYS A 426 6.47 22.95 -1.77
N SER A 427 7.45 22.48 -2.54
CA SER A 427 8.81 22.98 -2.60
C SER A 427 8.87 24.16 -3.58
N GLU A 428 9.60 25.21 -3.23
CA GLU A 428 9.82 26.33 -4.16
C GLU A 428 10.58 25.90 -5.41
N LYS A 429 11.53 24.96 -5.28
CA LYS A 429 12.35 24.48 -6.38
C LYS A 429 11.65 23.37 -7.17
N TYR A 430 11.03 22.42 -6.46
CA TYR A 430 10.54 21.18 -7.05
C TYR A 430 9.03 21.07 -7.19
N GLY A 431 8.25 22.10 -6.86
CA GLY A 431 6.80 22.05 -7.01
C GLY A 431 6.12 21.18 -5.95
N TYR A 432 5.03 20.51 -6.30
CA TYR A 432 4.31 19.69 -5.32
C TYR A 432 5.19 18.53 -4.83
N VAL A 433 5.17 18.33 -3.52
CA VAL A 433 6.02 17.35 -2.83
C VAL A 433 5.35 15.99 -2.81
N THR A 434 6.10 14.99 -3.25
CA THR A 434 5.74 13.57 -3.21
C THR A 434 6.76 12.77 -2.43
N SER A 435 6.36 11.61 -1.92
CA SER A 435 7.24 10.71 -1.17
C SER A 435 8.36 10.18 -2.05
N CYS A 436 8.04 9.75 -3.26
CA CYS A 436 9.05 9.38 -4.25
C CYS A 436 9.54 10.62 -5.02
N PRO A 437 10.86 10.84 -5.19
CA PRO A 437 11.38 11.95 -5.99
C PRO A 437 10.94 11.90 -7.47
N SER A 438 10.56 10.72 -7.98
CA SER A 438 10.08 10.53 -9.35
C SER A 438 8.74 11.22 -9.66
N ASN A 439 7.94 11.52 -8.62
CA ASN A 439 6.61 12.12 -8.77
C ASN A 439 6.57 13.61 -8.36
N LEU A 440 7.73 14.27 -8.16
CA LEU A 440 7.78 15.70 -7.87
C LEU A 440 7.24 16.57 -9.02
N GLY A 441 7.04 17.85 -8.74
CA GLY A 441 6.63 18.84 -9.73
C GLY A 441 5.12 18.91 -9.84
N THR A 442 4.59 18.50 -10.99
CA THR A 442 3.15 18.40 -11.19
C THR A 442 2.54 17.27 -10.38
N GLY A 443 3.32 16.22 -10.09
CA GLY A 443 2.83 14.91 -9.67
C GLY A 443 1.91 14.23 -10.68
N MET A 444 1.76 14.77 -11.88
CA MET A 444 0.69 14.45 -12.81
C MET A 444 1.09 13.36 -13.80
N ARG A 445 0.27 12.31 -13.91
CA ARG A 445 0.31 11.39 -15.05
C ARG A 445 -1.04 11.43 -15.78
N ALA A 446 -1.04 11.97 -16.98
CA ALA A 446 -2.12 11.84 -17.95
C ALA A 446 -1.84 10.68 -18.91
N SER A 447 -2.85 9.90 -19.27
CA SER A 447 -2.72 8.77 -20.17
C SER A 447 -3.99 8.51 -20.98
N VAL A 448 -3.82 7.99 -22.19
CA VAL A 448 -4.93 7.53 -23.04
C VAL A 448 -4.62 6.18 -23.69
N HIS A 449 -5.67 5.39 -23.90
CA HIS A 449 -5.59 4.21 -24.76
C HIS A 449 -5.98 4.59 -26.19
N VAL A 450 -5.07 4.38 -27.14
CA VAL A 450 -5.27 4.71 -28.56
C VAL A 450 -5.04 3.47 -29.41
N LYS A 451 -5.90 3.25 -30.40
CA LYS A 451 -5.75 2.15 -31.37
C LYS A 451 -4.92 2.62 -32.55
N VAL A 452 -3.84 1.90 -32.84
CA VAL A 452 -2.93 2.15 -33.97
C VAL A 452 -2.57 0.84 -34.69
N PRO A 453 -3.57 0.09 -35.18
CA PRO A 453 -3.36 -1.27 -35.71
C PRO A 453 -2.38 -1.35 -36.89
N ASN A 454 -2.26 -0.30 -37.72
CA ASN A 454 -1.32 -0.27 -38.83
C ASN A 454 0.12 -0.04 -38.33
N LEU A 455 0.31 0.85 -37.35
CA LEU A 455 1.62 1.05 -36.72
C LEU A 455 2.06 -0.15 -35.88
N THR A 456 1.11 -0.94 -35.35
CA THR A 456 1.38 -2.15 -34.56
C THR A 456 1.16 -3.45 -35.34
N SER A 457 1.12 -3.39 -36.67
CA SER A 457 0.82 -4.56 -37.51
C SER A 457 1.84 -5.69 -37.40
N ASP A 458 3.05 -5.38 -36.93
CA ASP A 458 4.13 -6.34 -36.66
C ASP A 458 4.05 -6.95 -35.24
N GLY A 459 3.01 -6.62 -34.48
CA GLY A 459 2.81 -7.07 -33.10
C GLY A 459 3.64 -6.30 -32.07
N THR A 460 4.27 -5.19 -32.44
CA THR A 460 5.12 -4.38 -31.55
C THR A 460 4.65 -2.92 -31.49
N ASP A 461 5.11 -2.19 -30.47
CA ASP A 461 4.87 -0.75 -30.29
C ASP A 461 6.03 0.13 -30.79
N ALA A 462 6.97 -0.44 -31.55
CA ALA A 462 8.22 0.23 -31.91
C ALA A 462 8.01 1.52 -32.71
N LYS A 463 7.12 1.47 -33.72
CA LYS A 463 6.80 2.65 -34.56
C LYS A 463 6.09 3.73 -33.75
N ALA A 464 5.15 3.34 -32.88
CA ALA A 464 4.47 4.28 -32.00
C ALA A 464 5.45 4.96 -31.03
N LYS A 465 6.42 4.20 -30.48
CA LYS A 465 7.50 4.76 -29.64
C LYS A 465 8.37 5.76 -30.38
N GLU A 466 8.70 5.48 -31.64
CA GLU A 466 9.50 6.40 -32.46
C GLU A 466 8.81 7.75 -32.65
N ILE A 467 7.50 7.76 -32.90
CA ILE A 467 6.67 8.96 -33.07
C ILE A 467 6.53 9.73 -31.74
N CYS A 468 6.28 9.02 -30.64
CA CYS A 468 6.01 9.61 -29.33
C CYS A 468 7.26 10.13 -28.59
N LYS A 469 8.43 9.52 -28.81
CA LYS A 469 9.66 9.82 -28.07
C LYS A 469 10.12 11.29 -28.19
N PRO A 470 10.11 11.95 -29.36
CA PRO A 470 10.48 13.36 -29.50
C PRO A 470 9.61 14.33 -28.67
N LEU A 471 8.35 13.96 -28.41
CA LEU A 471 7.44 14.73 -27.55
C LEU A 471 7.62 14.44 -26.06
N GLY A 472 8.54 13.53 -25.70
CA GLY A 472 8.67 13.07 -24.31
C GLY A 472 7.49 12.22 -23.85
N LEU A 473 6.85 11.49 -24.78
CA LEU A 473 5.79 10.54 -24.45
C LEU A 473 6.36 9.12 -24.37
N SER A 474 5.88 8.37 -23.39
CA SER A 474 6.09 6.93 -23.25
C SER A 474 4.92 6.17 -23.85
N VAL A 475 5.22 5.09 -24.56
CA VAL A 475 4.24 4.15 -25.12
C VAL A 475 4.43 2.79 -24.46
N ARG A 476 3.32 2.18 -24.01
CA ARG A 476 3.30 0.92 -23.25
C ARG A 476 2.07 0.08 -23.61
N GLY A 477 2.01 -1.15 -23.11
CA GLY A 477 0.83 -2.01 -23.19
C GLY A 477 -0.33 -1.59 -22.29
N THR A 478 -1.50 -2.19 -22.48
CA THR A 478 -2.76 -1.76 -21.85
C THR A 478 -2.88 -2.05 -20.36
N GLY A 479 -2.00 -2.89 -19.81
CA GLY A 479 -1.92 -3.17 -18.37
C GLY A 479 -0.85 -2.35 -17.65
N GLY A 480 -0.20 -1.40 -18.34
CA GLY A 480 0.88 -0.59 -17.79
C GLY A 480 2.27 -1.08 -18.19
N GLU A 481 3.25 -0.80 -17.32
CA GLU A 481 4.66 -1.09 -17.60
C GLU A 481 4.91 -2.61 -17.75
N HIS A 482 5.71 -2.98 -18.75
CA HIS A 482 6.03 -4.37 -19.10
C HIS A 482 4.84 -5.25 -19.51
N THR A 483 3.68 -4.67 -19.84
CA THR A 483 2.54 -5.42 -20.37
C THR A 483 2.50 -5.40 -21.91
N PRO A 484 1.93 -6.43 -22.56
CA PRO A 484 1.77 -6.45 -24.01
C PRO A 484 0.76 -5.39 -24.48
N ILE A 485 0.91 -4.95 -25.73
CA ILE A 485 -0.09 -4.14 -26.42
C ILE A 485 -1.40 -4.93 -26.58
N GLY A 486 -2.51 -4.21 -26.77
CA GLY A 486 -3.79 -4.83 -27.08
C GLY A 486 -3.72 -5.65 -28.37
N ALA A 487 -4.41 -6.78 -28.41
CA ALA A 487 -4.50 -7.62 -29.61
C ALA A 487 -5.11 -6.88 -30.81
N ASP A 488 -5.82 -5.78 -30.56
CA ASP A 488 -6.40 -4.88 -31.54
C ASP A 488 -5.52 -3.65 -31.88
N GLY A 489 -4.24 -3.68 -31.49
CA GLY A 489 -3.30 -2.59 -31.69
C GLY A 489 -3.45 -1.42 -30.71
N THR A 490 -4.12 -1.62 -29.57
CA THR A 490 -4.25 -0.60 -28.53
C THR A 490 -2.94 -0.40 -27.78
N VAL A 491 -2.49 0.86 -27.64
CA VAL A 491 -1.35 1.28 -26.83
C VAL A 491 -1.77 2.29 -25.74
N ASP A 492 -1.10 2.26 -24.59
CA ASP A 492 -1.17 3.32 -23.56
C ASP A 492 -0.07 4.35 -23.84
N ILE A 493 -0.48 5.61 -24.06
CA ILE A 493 0.44 6.73 -24.22
C ILE A 493 0.32 7.71 -23.05
N SER A 494 1.46 8.15 -22.52
CA SER A 494 1.51 9.12 -21.41
C SER A 494 2.79 9.94 -21.43
N PRO A 495 2.79 11.21 -21.02
CA PRO A 495 4.03 11.96 -20.84
C PRO A 495 4.95 11.28 -19.83
N SER A 496 6.25 11.24 -20.11
CA SER A 496 7.26 10.66 -19.20
C SER A 496 7.58 11.60 -18.04
N ALA A 497 7.71 12.90 -18.34
CA ALA A 497 8.08 13.91 -17.36
C ALA A 497 6.95 14.21 -16.35
N ARG A 498 7.36 14.54 -15.12
CA ARG A 498 6.50 15.01 -14.01
C ARG A 498 6.98 16.35 -13.45
N LEU A 499 8.30 16.52 -13.42
CA LEU A 499 9.01 17.70 -12.94
C LEU A 499 9.56 18.50 -14.13
N PHE A 500 9.78 19.81 -13.92
CA PHE A 500 10.24 20.77 -14.95
C PHE A 500 9.40 20.76 -16.25
N ILE A 501 8.12 20.45 -16.11
CA ILE A 501 7.09 20.52 -17.13
C ILE A 501 5.80 21.00 -16.45
N LYS A 502 5.03 21.86 -17.10
CA LYS A 502 3.76 22.38 -16.56
C LYS A 502 2.62 21.39 -16.76
N GLU A 503 1.56 21.48 -15.96
CA GLU A 503 0.35 20.65 -16.13
C GLU A 503 -0.30 20.84 -17.51
N CYS A 504 -0.39 22.09 -17.98
CA CYS A 504 -0.89 22.41 -19.32
C CYS A 504 -0.02 21.80 -20.42
N GLU A 505 1.31 21.77 -20.27
CA GLU A 505 2.24 21.18 -21.24
C GLU A 505 2.12 19.65 -21.29
N ILE A 506 1.88 18.99 -20.15
CA ILE A 506 1.63 17.54 -20.09
C ILE A 506 0.45 17.16 -21.00
N ILE A 507 -0.68 17.87 -20.85
CA ILE A 507 -1.87 17.61 -21.66
C ILE A 507 -1.67 18.02 -23.13
N SER A 508 -1.00 19.16 -23.37
CA SER A 508 -0.69 19.63 -24.73
C SER A 508 0.14 18.62 -25.51
N LYS A 509 1.23 18.12 -24.90
CA LYS A 509 2.09 17.11 -25.52
C LYS A 509 1.35 15.80 -25.75
N LEU A 510 0.49 15.39 -24.83
CA LEU A 510 -0.34 14.19 -25.00
C LEU A 510 -1.28 14.34 -26.20
N TYR A 511 -2.00 15.46 -26.32
CA TYR A 511 -2.88 15.71 -27.46
C TYR A 511 -2.13 15.78 -28.79
N GLN A 512 -0.97 16.46 -28.81
CA GLN A 512 -0.10 16.50 -30.00
C GLN A 512 0.39 15.10 -30.39
N GLY A 513 0.76 14.26 -29.42
CA GLY A 513 1.19 12.89 -29.70
C GLY A 513 0.09 12.01 -30.27
N ILE A 514 -1.17 12.19 -29.82
CA ILE A 514 -2.31 11.51 -30.45
C ILE A 514 -2.44 11.95 -31.91
N LYS A 515 -2.32 13.25 -32.19
CA LYS A 515 -2.40 13.78 -33.54
C LYS A 515 -1.31 13.17 -34.44
N ASP A 516 -0.06 13.19 -33.99
CA ASP A 516 1.08 12.65 -34.75
C ASP A 516 0.92 11.14 -35.01
N LEU A 517 0.44 10.40 -34.01
CA LEU A 517 0.13 8.98 -34.17
C LEU A 517 -0.98 8.75 -35.21
N MET A 518 -2.05 9.55 -35.20
CA MET A 518 -3.16 9.40 -36.14
C MET A 518 -2.79 9.78 -37.57
N GLU A 519 -1.90 10.74 -37.76
CA GLU A 519 -1.34 11.06 -39.08
C GLU A 519 -0.49 9.91 -39.60
N ALA A 520 0.40 9.35 -38.77
CA ALA A 520 1.24 8.21 -39.14
C ALA A 520 0.43 6.91 -39.35
N GLU A 521 -0.59 6.66 -38.53
CA GLU A 521 -1.48 5.50 -38.63
C GLU A 521 -2.25 5.48 -39.96
N LYS A 522 -2.69 6.66 -40.44
CA LYS A 522 -3.32 6.80 -41.75
C LYS A 522 -2.32 6.57 -42.89
N ALA A 523 -1.10 7.05 -42.75
CA ALA A 523 -0.04 6.85 -43.75
C ALA A 523 0.43 5.38 -43.82
N ALA A 524 0.34 4.64 -42.72
CA ALA A 524 0.69 3.22 -42.64
C ALA A 524 -0.43 2.28 -43.12
N ALA A 525 -1.62 2.80 -43.48
CA ALA A 525 -2.74 1.98 -43.93
C ALA A 525 -2.37 1.21 -45.21
N PRO A 526 -2.73 -0.08 -45.32
CA PRO A 526 -2.51 -0.85 -46.54
C PRO A 526 -3.28 -0.21 -47.71
N ALA A 527 -2.60 -0.13 -48.86
CA ALA A 527 -3.08 0.51 -50.08
C ALA A 527 -4.28 -0.19 -50.73
#